data_AF-A0A0A9F4G1-F1
#
_entry.id   AF-A0A0A9F4G1-F1
#
_cell.length_a   1.000
_cell.length_b   1.000
_cell.length_c   1.000
_cell.angle_alpha   90.00
_cell.angle_beta   90.00
_cell.angle_gamma   90.00
#
_symmetry.space_group_name_H-M   'P 1'
#
loop_
_entity.id
_entity.type
_entity.pdbx_description
1 polymer ?
#
loop_
_entity_poly.entity_id
_entity_poly.type
_entity_poly.pdbx_seq_one_letter_code
_entity_poly.pdbx_strand_id
1 'polypeptide(L)'
;MAPATTRQFGGQFGTFHFRSGGMHTRGPQNSGGSTVRMLIQLLPVLLLLLLNFLPSSEPVYSLSRSYPYEHKFQTPRGVTYYVKLPNFEEQYPHQSTERATLERHVERDYYSIITQNCRVELQRRQWGLSYQTPHCDMLKKFEAAAQ
;
A
#
# COMPACT_ATOMS: atom_id res chain seq x y z
N MET A 1 -59.19 19.66 13.37
CA MET A 1 -57.74 19.73 13.08
C MET A 1 -57.03 18.78 14.02
N ALA A 2 -56.52 17.67 13.50
CA ALA A 2 -55.84 16.63 14.28
C ALA A 2 -54.33 16.95 14.37
N PRO A 3 -53.66 16.69 15.51
CA PRO A 3 -52.22 16.89 15.63
C PRO A 3 -51.44 15.74 14.95
N ALA A 4 -50.41 16.12 14.22
CA ALA A 4 -49.51 15.20 13.52
C ALA A 4 -48.61 14.44 14.52
N THR A 5 -48.54 13.14 14.31
CA THR A 5 -47.73 12.15 15.04
C THR A 5 -46.25 12.31 14.70
N THR A 6 -45.42 12.65 15.68
CA THR A 6 -43.95 12.63 15.55
C THR A 6 -43.45 11.18 15.52
N ARG A 7 -42.99 10.70 14.37
CA ARG A 7 -42.22 9.44 14.27
C ARG A 7 -40.73 9.74 14.44
N GLN A 8 -40.17 9.17 15.50
CA GLN A 8 -38.73 9.09 15.72
C GLN A 8 -38.07 8.29 14.59
N PHE A 9 -37.11 8.90 13.89
CA PHE A 9 -36.08 8.18 13.18
C PHE A 9 -34.76 8.44 13.91
N GLY A 10 -34.29 7.41 14.63
CA GLY A 10 -32.98 7.41 15.26
C GLY A 10 -31.89 7.31 14.21
N GLY A 11 -31.23 8.43 13.94
CA GLY A 11 -29.92 8.48 13.28
C GLY A 11 -28.85 8.72 14.34
N GLN A 12 -28.19 7.65 14.80
CA GLN A 12 -26.96 7.75 15.58
C GLN A 12 -25.82 8.15 14.63
N PHE A 13 -25.57 9.45 14.50
CA PHE A 13 -24.26 9.94 14.09
C PHE A 13 -23.47 10.17 15.37
N GLY A 14 -22.55 9.26 15.68
CA GLY A 14 -21.70 9.32 16.85
C GLY A 14 -20.77 10.53 16.79
N THR A 15 -21.15 11.59 17.48
CA THR A 15 -20.28 12.70 17.85
C THR A 15 -19.31 12.20 18.93
N PHE A 16 -18.01 12.24 18.64
CA PHE A 16 -16.98 11.97 19.64
C PHE A 16 -17.00 13.08 20.70
N HIS A 17 -17.64 12.81 21.84
CA HIS A 17 -17.61 13.68 23.02
C HIS A 17 -16.43 13.28 23.92
N PHE A 18 -15.39 14.10 23.97
CA PHE A 18 -14.37 14.01 25.03
C PHE A 18 -14.99 14.49 26.34
N ARG A 19 -15.37 13.54 27.20
CA ARG A 19 -15.86 13.82 28.56
C ARG A 19 -14.67 14.14 29.47
N SER A 20 -14.30 15.42 29.56
CA SER A 20 -13.51 15.92 30.68
C SER A 20 -14.40 15.93 31.92
N GLY A 21 -14.13 15.03 32.86
CA GLY A 21 -14.93 14.90 34.08
C GLY A 21 -14.42 13.78 34.98
N GLY A 22 -13.30 14.03 35.66
CA GLY A 22 -12.74 13.15 36.68
C GLY A 22 -12.40 13.94 37.95
N MET A 23 -13.21 13.73 38.98
CA MET A 23 -13.07 14.24 40.34
C MET A 23 -11.68 13.91 40.92
N HIS A 24 -10.94 14.93 41.37
CA HIS A 24 -9.68 14.76 42.10
C HIS A 24 -9.94 14.35 43.55
N THR A 25 -9.92 13.05 43.84
CA THR A 25 -9.66 12.55 45.20
C THR A 25 -8.15 12.45 45.41
N ARG A 26 -7.62 13.28 46.32
CA ARG A 26 -6.24 13.20 46.80
C ARG A 26 -6.06 11.91 47.61
N GLY A 27 -5.25 10.99 47.10
CA GLY A 27 -4.67 9.85 47.81
C GLY A 27 -3.13 9.93 47.73
N PRO A 28 -2.40 9.34 48.70
CA PRO A 28 -1.01 9.68 48.98
C PRO A 28 -0.02 9.23 47.90
N GLN A 29 1.10 9.95 47.85
CA GLN A 29 2.34 9.71 47.12
C GLN A 29 2.50 8.28 46.57
N ASN A 30 2.45 8.16 45.24
CA ASN A 30 3.29 7.21 44.55
C ASN A 30 4.11 7.97 43.50
N SER A 31 5.26 8.50 43.94
CA SER A 31 6.21 9.27 43.13
C SER A 31 6.74 8.51 41.91
N GLY A 32 6.45 7.21 41.79
CA GLY A 32 6.73 6.38 40.60
C GLY A 32 5.67 6.45 39.48
N GLY A 33 4.47 6.98 39.73
CA GLY A 33 3.38 7.02 38.73
C GLY A 33 3.38 8.24 37.81
N SER A 34 4.00 9.34 38.23
CA SER A 34 4.05 10.60 37.46
C SER A 34 4.99 10.49 36.25
N THR A 35 6.20 9.96 36.47
CA THR A 35 7.18 9.72 35.41
C THR A 35 6.68 8.69 34.39
N VAL A 36 6.02 7.62 34.84
CA VAL A 36 5.48 6.58 33.94
C VAL A 36 4.37 7.13 33.05
N ARG A 37 3.45 7.95 33.59
CA ARG A 37 2.40 8.61 32.77
C ARG A 37 2.98 9.61 31.78
N MET A 38 4.02 10.36 32.16
CA MET A 38 4.72 11.28 31.28
C MET A 38 5.46 10.53 30.15
N LEU A 39 6.10 9.40 30.46
CA LEU A 39 6.74 8.53 29.45
C LEU A 39 5.74 7.93 28.48
N ILE A 40 4.57 7.47 28.97
CA ILE A 40 3.48 6.96 28.13
C ILE A 40 2.95 8.05 27.19
N GLN A 41 2.90 9.31 27.64
CA GLN A 41 2.47 10.43 26.81
C GLN A 41 3.53 10.86 25.79
N LEU A 42 4.81 10.59 26.05
CA LEU A 42 5.92 10.85 25.13
C LEU A 42 6.12 9.72 24.11
N LEU A 43 5.58 8.53 24.39
CA LEU A 43 5.68 7.33 23.56
C LEU A 43 5.15 7.51 22.12
N PRO A 44 4.02 8.21 21.84
CA PRO A 44 3.56 8.45 20.46
C PRO A 44 4.54 9.27 19.63
N VAL A 45 5.14 10.31 20.23
CA VAL A 45 6.16 11.15 19.56
C VAL A 45 7.42 10.33 19.30
N LEU A 46 7.82 9.52 20.27
CA LEU A 46 8.99 8.66 20.15
C LEU A 46 8.77 7.55 19.11
N LEU A 47 7.57 6.97 19.02
CA LEU A 47 7.19 6.04 17.97
C LEU A 47 7.22 6.69 16.59
N LEU A 48 6.68 7.90 16.43
CA LEU A 48 6.73 8.62 15.16
C LEU A 48 8.18 8.93 14.74
N LEU A 49 9.03 9.32 15.68
CA LEU A 49 10.46 9.50 15.44
C LEU A 49 11.11 8.19 14.98
N LEU A 50 10.93 7.09 15.71
CA LEU A 50 11.52 5.81 15.37
C LEU A 50 11.04 5.28 14.01
N LEU A 51 9.74 5.43 13.70
CA LEU A 51 9.19 5.02 12.41
C LEU A 51 9.73 5.86 11.24
N ASN A 52 10.11 7.13 11.48
CA ASN A 52 10.75 7.97 10.46
C ASN A 52 12.17 7.48 10.10
N PHE A 53 12.89 6.93 11.09
CA PHE A 53 14.21 6.35 10.89
C PHE A 53 14.20 4.92 10.35
N LEU A 54 13.03 4.30 10.15
CA LEU A 54 12.97 3.01 9.44
C LEU A 54 13.22 3.27 7.95
N PRO A 55 14.36 2.84 7.39
CA PRO A 55 14.56 2.93 5.96
C PRO A 55 13.47 2.11 5.29
N SER A 56 12.61 2.76 4.53
CA SER A 56 11.71 2.07 3.61
C SER A 56 12.58 1.20 2.72
N SER A 57 12.39 -0.12 2.75
CA SER A 57 13.09 -1.03 1.84
C SER A 57 12.63 -0.69 0.44
N GLU A 58 13.41 0.15 -0.23
CA GLU A 58 13.12 0.52 -1.61
C GLU A 58 13.25 -0.74 -2.46
N PRO A 59 12.29 -1.03 -3.35
CA PRO A 59 12.36 -2.23 -4.17
C PRO A 59 13.58 -2.16 -5.11
N VAL A 60 14.14 -3.31 -5.48
CA VAL A 60 15.30 -3.38 -6.37
C VAL A 60 14.93 -2.93 -7.79
N TYR A 61 13.65 -3.05 -8.17
CA TYR A 61 13.11 -2.71 -9.47
C TYR A 61 11.78 -1.95 -9.39
N SER A 62 11.36 -1.41 -10.53
CA SER A 62 10.05 -0.83 -10.79
C SER A 62 9.55 -1.25 -12.16
N LEU A 63 8.24 -1.52 -12.31
CA LEU A 63 7.62 -1.83 -13.61
C LEU A 63 7.37 -0.58 -14.46
N SER A 64 7.43 0.61 -13.85
CA SER A 64 7.32 1.90 -14.53
C SER A 64 8.58 2.72 -14.33
N ARG A 65 8.97 3.48 -15.35
CA ARG A 65 10.09 4.41 -15.25
C ARG A 65 9.76 5.51 -14.24
N SER A 66 10.60 5.69 -13.24
CA SER A 66 10.49 6.75 -12.25
C SER A 66 11.85 6.97 -11.62
N TYR A 67 12.27 8.20 -11.32
CA TYR A 67 13.52 8.42 -10.59
C TYR A 67 13.45 7.72 -9.22
N PRO A 68 14.44 6.89 -8.81
CA PRO A 68 15.76 6.67 -9.43
C PRO A 68 15.89 5.40 -10.32
N TYR A 69 14.79 4.77 -10.70
CA TYR A 69 14.71 3.62 -11.63
C TYR A 69 14.69 4.07 -13.09
N GLU A 70 15.87 4.34 -13.65
CA GLU A 70 15.99 4.83 -15.03
C GLU A 70 16.43 3.76 -16.03
N HIS A 71 17.15 2.74 -15.57
CA HIS A 71 17.78 1.77 -16.46
C HIS A 71 16.80 0.65 -16.82
N LYS A 72 16.51 0.54 -18.13
CA LYS A 72 15.53 -0.39 -18.68
C LYS A 72 16.15 -1.77 -18.91
N PHE A 73 15.48 -2.79 -18.40
CA PHE A 73 15.74 -4.21 -18.66
C PHE A 73 14.47 -4.89 -19.17
N GLN A 74 14.62 -6.07 -19.75
CA GLN A 74 13.51 -6.90 -20.22
C GLN A 74 13.72 -8.34 -19.76
N THR A 75 12.65 -8.95 -19.26
CA THR A 75 12.66 -10.38 -18.94
C THR A 75 12.56 -11.22 -20.21
N PRO A 76 12.87 -12.53 -20.16
CA PRO A 76 12.71 -13.44 -21.30
C PRO A 76 11.29 -13.45 -21.88
N ARG A 77 10.27 -13.20 -21.05
CA ARG A 77 8.86 -13.08 -21.47
C ARG A 77 8.46 -11.69 -21.97
N GLY A 78 9.42 -10.79 -22.16
CA GLY A 78 9.21 -9.45 -22.72
C GLY A 78 8.67 -8.42 -21.74
N VAL A 79 8.69 -8.70 -20.42
CA VAL A 79 8.25 -7.72 -19.41
C VAL A 79 9.36 -6.69 -19.22
N THR A 80 9.04 -5.42 -19.48
CA THR A 80 9.96 -4.31 -19.21
C THR A 80 9.97 -3.98 -17.72
N TYR A 81 11.16 -3.85 -17.15
CA TYR A 81 11.35 -3.36 -15.79
C TYR A 81 12.53 -2.39 -15.72
N TYR A 82 12.56 -1.59 -14.65
CA TYR A 82 13.53 -0.52 -14.44
C TYR A 82 14.24 -0.72 -13.11
N VAL A 83 15.52 -0.43 -13.05
CA VAL A 83 16.35 -0.66 -11.87
C VAL A 83 17.20 0.55 -11.54
N LYS A 84 17.69 0.59 -10.30
CA LYS A 84 18.65 1.60 -9.84
C LYS A 84 20.07 1.08 -10.12
N LEU A 85 20.85 1.82 -10.91
CA LEU A 85 22.30 1.61 -11.02
C LEU A 85 23.00 2.45 -9.94
N PRO A 86 24.20 2.07 -9.46
CA PRO A 86 25.24 1.33 -10.21
C PRO A 86 25.40 -0.16 -9.93
N ASN A 87 25.05 -0.67 -8.75
CA ASN A 87 25.48 -2.02 -8.31
C ASN A 87 24.63 -3.18 -8.84
N PHE A 88 23.66 -2.91 -9.71
CA PHE A 88 22.69 -3.90 -10.14
C PHE A 88 23.32 -5.04 -10.97
N GLU A 89 24.23 -4.72 -11.90
CA GLU A 89 24.91 -5.73 -12.72
C GLU A 89 25.92 -6.55 -11.90
N GLU A 90 26.48 -5.99 -10.82
CA GLU A 90 27.37 -6.70 -9.91
C GLU A 90 26.58 -7.66 -9.00
N GLN A 91 25.43 -7.22 -8.47
CA GLN A 91 24.59 -8.02 -7.59
C GLN A 91 23.76 -9.09 -8.33
N TYR A 92 23.40 -8.80 -9.58
CA TYR A 92 22.58 -9.69 -10.41
C TYR A 92 23.23 -9.88 -11.78
N PRO A 93 24.34 -10.61 -11.90
CA PRO A 93 25.00 -10.82 -13.18
C PRO A 93 24.05 -11.44 -14.23
N HIS A 94 24.35 -11.22 -15.52
CA HIS A 94 23.62 -11.88 -16.59
C HIS A 94 23.68 -13.40 -16.42
N GLN A 95 22.54 -14.07 -16.64
CA GLN A 95 22.37 -15.52 -16.49
C GLN A 95 22.60 -16.08 -15.08
N SER A 96 22.71 -15.22 -14.05
CA SER A 96 22.81 -15.70 -12.68
C SER A 96 21.48 -16.25 -12.16
N THR A 97 21.54 -17.13 -11.16
CA THR A 97 20.35 -17.66 -10.49
C THR A 97 19.56 -16.56 -9.80
N GLU A 98 20.24 -15.55 -9.26
CA GLU A 98 19.68 -14.37 -8.60
C GLU A 98 18.95 -13.48 -9.60
N ARG A 99 19.53 -13.30 -10.80
CA ARG A 99 18.87 -12.57 -11.88
C ARG A 99 17.61 -13.30 -12.34
N ALA A 100 17.67 -14.62 -12.51
CA ALA A 100 16.51 -15.41 -12.90
C ALA A 100 15.41 -15.43 -11.82
N THR A 101 15.75 -15.45 -10.53
CA THR A 101 14.74 -15.32 -9.45
C THR A 101 14.10 -13.93 -9.46
N LEU A 102 14.91 -12.88 -9.59
CA LEU A 102 14.42 -11.50 -9.71
C LEU A 102 13.45 -11.35 -10.90
N GLU A 103 13.82 -11.82 -12.09
CA GLU A 103 12.99 -11.73 -13.29
C GLU A 103 11.67 -12.51 -13.13
N ARG A 104 11.68 -13.68 -12.47
CA ARG A 104 10.45 -14.40 -12.13
C ARG A 104 9.55 -13.60 -11.18
N HIS A 105 10.13 -12.85 -10.24
CA HIS A 105 9.38 -11.94 -9.37
C HIS A 105 8.77 -10.78 -10.17
N VAL A 106 9.56 -10.15 -11.04
CA VAL A 106 9.10 -9.10 -11.96
C VAL A 106 7.91 -9.57 -12.79
N GLU A 107 8.00 -10.76 -13.38
CA GLU A 107 6.94 -11.35 -14.19
C GLU A 107 5.67 -11.65 -13.39
N ARG A 108 5.82 -12.14 -12.15
CA ARG A 108 4.69 -12.39 -11.25
C ARG A 108 3.98 -11.11 -10.85
N ASP A 109 4.72 -10.06 -10.52
CA ASP A 109 4.17 -8.77 -10.14
C ASP A 109 3.45 -8.12 -11.32
N TYR A 110 4.07 -8.16 -12.50
CA TYR A 110 3.46 -7.71 -13.74
C TYR A 110 2.13 -8.43 -14.01
N TYR A 111 2.12 -9.77 -13.90
CA TYR A 111 0.90 -10.57 -14.06
C TYR A 111 -0.20 -10.17 -13.06
N SER A 112 0.16 -9.95 -11.79
CA SER A 112 -0.79 -9.53 -10.76
C SER A 112 -1.46 -8.21 -11.12
N ILE A 113 -0.66 -7.21 -11.52
CA ILE A 113 -1.14 -5.87 -11.85
C ILE A 113 -2.05 -5.90 -13.09
N ILE A 114 -1.61 -6.53 -14.18
CA ILE A 114 -2.42 -6.58 -15.41
C ILE A 114 -3.72 -7.37 -15.21
N THR A 115 -3.70 -8.41 -14.37
CA THR A 115 -4.90 -9.19 -14.03
C THR A 115 -5.90 -8.35 -13.24
N GLN A 116 -5.42 -7.61 -12.23
CA GLN A 116 -6.27 -6.70 -11.45
C GLN A 116 -6.86 -5.59 -12.34
N ASN A 117 -6.05 -4.97 -13.19
CA ASN A 117 -6.51 -3.94 -14.12
C ASN A 117 -7.52 -4.50 -15.13
N CYS A 118 -7.28 -5.68 -15.67
CA CYS A 118 -8.23 -6.34 -16.57
C CYS A 118 -9.59 -6.59 -15.88
N ARG A 119 -9.61 -7.01 -14.61
CA ARG A 119 -10.88 -7.15 -13.85
C ARG A 119 -11.63 -5.83 -13.75
N VAL A 120 -10.93 -4.73 -13.46
CA VAL A 120 -11.54 -3.39 -13.40
C VAL A 120 -12.08 -2.96 -14.76
N GLU A 121 -11.34 -3.24 -15.84
CA GLU A 121 -11.78 -2.96 -17.21
C GLU A 121 -13.05 -3.73 -17.59
N LEU A 122 -13.11 -5.02 -17.27
CA LEU A 122 -14.29 -5.86 -17.53
C LEU A 122 -15.51 -5.34 -16.77
N GLN A 123 -15.33 -4.93 -15.50
CA GLN A 123 -16.41 -4.32 -14.73
C GLN A 123 -16.91 -3.02 -15.38
N ARG A 124 -16.00 -2.14 -15.80
CA ARG A 124 -16.37 -0.90 -16.52
C ARG A 124 -17.08 -1.18 -17.84
N ARG A 125 -16.70 -2.24 -18.54
CA ARG A 125 -17.33 -2.66 -19.80
C ARG A 125 -18.76 -3.14 -19.59
N GLN A 126 -19.02 -3.90 -18.53
CA GLN A 126 -20.37 -4.33 -18.17
C GLN A 126 -21.32 -3.15 -17.88
N TRP A 127 -20.78 -2.06 -17.34
CA TRP A 127 -21.52 -0.84 -17.03
C TRP A 127 -21.67 0.10 -18.23
N GLY A 128 -21.11 -0.26 -19.40
CA GLY A 128 -21.11 0.56 -20.60
C GLY A 128 -20.21 1.79 -20.52
N LEU A 129 -19.31 1.88 -19.53
CA LEU A 129 -18.43 3.04 -19.32
C LEU A 129 -17.19 3.04 -20.23
N SER A 130 -16.77 1.87 -20.71
CA SER A 130 -15.65 1.71 -21.65
C SER A 130 -15.84 0.46 -22.50
N TYR A 131 -15.50 0.53 -23.79
CA TYR A 131 -15.46 -0.64 -24.67
C TYR A 131 -14.07 -1.28 -24.76
N GLN A 132 -13.02 -0.49 -24.54
CA GLN A 132 -11.63 -0.93 -24.66
C GLN A 132 -11.15 -1.61 -23.38
N THR A 133 -10.42 -2.72 -23.54
CA THR A 133 -9.83 -3.51 -22.45
C THR A 133 -8.34 -3.75 -22.69
N PRO A 134 -7.51 -2.69 -22.75
CA PRO A 134 -6.10 -2.82 -23.12
C PRO A 134 -5.31 -3.72 -22.16
N HIS A 135 -5.58 -3.70 -20.85
CA HIS A 135 -4.87 -4.56 -19.91
C HIS A 135 -5.28 -6.04 -20.07
N CYS A 136 -6.54 -6.31 -20.40
CA CYS A 136 -6.95 -7.68 -20.75
C CYS A 136 -6.24 -8.19 -22.01
N ASP A 137 -6.03 -7.34 -23.01
CA ASP A 137 -5.30 -7.73 -24.23
C ASP A 137 -3.81 -7.94 -23.96
N MET A 138 -3.20 -7.15 -23.08
CA MET A 138 -1.83 -7.39 -22.60
C MET A 138 -1.71 -8.71 -21.83
N LEU A 139 -2.67 -9.02 -20.96
CA LEU A 139 -2.69 -10.28 -20.21
C LEU A 139 -2.71 -11.49 -21.14
N LYS A 140 -3.56 -11.49 -22.17
CA LYS A 140 -3.61 -12.57 -23.18
C LYS A 140 -2.27 -12.74 -23.90
N LYS A 141 -1.62 -11.64 -24.29
CA LYS A 141 -0.30 -11.69 -24.94
C LYS A 141 0.78 -12.24 -24.02
N PHE A 142 0.74 -11.86 -22.75
CA PHE A 142 1.68 -12.35 -21.74
C PHE A 142 1.52 -13.85 -21.47
N GLU A 143 0.28 -14.33 -21.39
CA GLU A 143 -0.03 -15.76 -21.26
C GLU A 143 0.37 -16.55 -22.50
N ALA A 144 0.14 -16.01 -23.70
CA ALA A 144 0.57 -16.63 -24.96
C ALA A 144 2.10 -16.74 -25.07
N ALA A 145 2.85 -15.81 -24.48
CA ALA A 145 4.32 -15.85 -24.43
C ALA A 145 4.88 -16.84 -23.39
N ALA A 146 4.04 -17.50 -22.59
CA ALA A 146 4.45 -18.52 -21.62
C ALA A 146 4.38 -19.96 -22.18
N GLN A 147 3.77 -20.13 -23.36
CA GLN A 147 3.65 -21.41 -24.07
C GLN A 147 4.82 -21.59 -25.03
#